data_AF-A0A7L1Z1H2-F1
#
_entry.id   AF-A0A7L1Z1H2-F1
#
_cell.length_a   1.000
_cell.length_b   1.000
_cell.length_c   1.000
_cell.angle_alpha   90.00
_cell.angle_beta   90.00
_cell.angle_gamma   90.00
#
_symmetry.space_group_name_H-M   'P 1'
#
loop_
_entity.id
_entity.type
_entity.pdbx_description
1 polymer ?
#
loop_
_entity_poly.entity_id
_entity_poly.type
_entity_poly.pdbx_seq_one_letter_code
_entity_poly.pdbx_strand_id
1 'polypeptide(L)'
;AAGGRCPGCGSAALVEDALYAQQQLVCAACGCVLAEGLLTTTYSDEEHLREVAYSQSTGQREQLSRCLQRGIRRVQDLCKVLQLPAAFEETSVSYFQRALQLPAFHLVSLEKKELLGGCCVFVTCRQHNWPLTMGTICSLLYAKQELFAGVFLSLQRELGLSVPALSLADLVKTHLSSFRLFQPSADVPAPFLEDKEKLVARTMGIVELASEAWLVTGRHPVPVVTAAAFLAWQSLQPRARLCCPLARFCRVAGVDLPPPAHLRLRELLEILLGMASQLPWLRAFCLDKKTVVKHVGDLLQHRVFLLRKAFCQEDEEEQHDGATGQGSTGQGSPAEGTPEKKGCPLAGKHQREGPLRLLLPPCLIHPRKRPRPAAPSASDSALTGDEPISDSEIEQYLRSPEEIRAFRKAKAW
;
A
#
# COMPACT_ATOMS: atom_id res chain seq x y z
N ALA A 1 50.65 18.82 -38.20
CA ALA A 1 51.95 18.23 -37.87
C ALA A 1 53.06 18.95 -38.63
N ALA A 2 53.65 19.97 -38.01
CA ALA A 2 54.96 20.56 -38.33
C ALA A 2 55.29 21.50 -37.15
N GLY A 3 56.50 21.45 -36.60
CA GLY A 3 57.02 22.54 -35.75
C GLY A 3 57.44 22.21 -34.32
N GLY A 4 58.00 21.03 -34.02
CA GLY A 4 58.72 20.80 -32.76
C GLY A 4 60.14 21.38 -32.71
N ARG A 5 60.45 22.39 -33.55
CA ARG A 5 61.79 22.98 -33.70
C ARG A 5 61.68 24.49 -33.80
N CYS A 6 62.63 25.20 -33.18
CA CYS A 6 62.72 26.65 -33.25
C CYS A 6 63.01 27.12 -34.69
N PRO A 7 62.27 28.09 -35.25
CA PRO A 7 62.49 28.61 -36.59
C PRO A 7 63.77 29.45 -36.69
N GLY A 8 64.28 29.99 -35.58
CA GLY A 8 65.50 30.81 -35.56
C GLY A 8 66.79 29.98 -35.61
N CYS A 9 66.88 28.91 -34.82
CA CYS A 9 68.12 28.13 -34.67
C CYS A 9 67.97 26.63 -35.03
N GLY A 10 66.77 26.16 -35.39
CA GLY A 10 66.49 24.76 -35.73
C GLY A 10 66.52 23.79 -34.54
N SER A 11 66.79 24.29 -33.32
CA SER A 11 66.88 23.49 -32.10
C SER A 11 65.51 22.91 -31.71
N ALA A 12 65.52 21.66 -31.24
CA ALA A 12 64.35 20.99 -30.68
C ALA A 12 64.20 21.22 -29.16
N ALA A 13 65.15 21.92 -28.53
CA ALA A 13 65.12 22.21 -27.10
C ALA A 13 64.21 23.42 -26.82
N LEU A 14 62.91 23.14 -26.66
CA LEU A 14 61.87 24.11 -26.32
C LEU A 14 61.48 23.92 -24.85
N VAL A 15 61.41 25.01 -24.09
CA VAL A 15 61.11 25.04 -22.67
C VAL A 15 59.90 25.94 -22.43
N GLU A 16 58.94 25.44 -21.65
CA GLU A 16 57.83 26.23 -21.16
C GLU A 16 58.28 27.01 -19.93
N ASP A 17 58.32 28.33 -20.03
CA ASP A 17 58.64 29.24 -18.94
C ASP A 17 57.34 29.93 -18.47
N ALA A 18 57.15 29.97 -17.15
CA ALA A 18 55.98 30.56 -16.49
C ALA A 18 56.38 31.83 -15.73
N LEU A 19 57.16 32.69 -16.38
CA LEU A 19 57.55 33.97 -15.81
C LEU A 19 56.32 34.89 -15.72
N TYR A 20 56.05 35.42 -14.53
CA TYR A 20 54.98 36.40 -14.27
C TYR A 20 53.55 35.96 -14.65
N ALA A 21 53.21 34.68 -14.38
CA ALA A 21 51.87 34.12 -14.55
C ALA A 21 51.36 33.98 -16.00
N GLN A 22 52.22 34.18 -17.00
CA GLN A 22 51.94 33.85 -18.40
C GLN A 22 52.82 32.68 -18.83
N GLN A 23 52.20 31.61 -19.34
CA GLN A 23 52.93 30.48 -19.90
C GLN A 23 53.45 30.85 -21.30
N GLN A 24 54.76 30.78 -21.49
CA GLN A 24 55.43 31.08 -22.75
C GLN A 24 56.29 29.88 -23.17
N LEU A 25 56.25 29.50 -24.44
CA LEU A 25 57.12 28.48 -25.01
C LEU A 25 58.34 29.16 -25.64
N VAL A 26 59.52 28.93 -25.07
CA VAL A 26 60.77 29.60 -25.45
C VAL A 26 61.82 28.57 -25.86
N CYS A 27 62.64 28.88 -26.87
CA CYS A 27 63.77 28.03 -27.22
C CYS A 27 64.95 28.24 -26.25
N ALA A 28 65.41 27.16 -25.62
CA ALA A 28 66.53 27.21 -24.67
C ALA A 28 67.88 27.58 -25.31
N ALA A 29 68.03 27.36 -26.62
CA ALA A 29 69.31 27.57 -27.31
C ALA A 29 69.53 29.00 -27.81
N CYS A 30 68.46 29.72 -28.16
CA CYS A 30 68.55 31.09 -28.72
C CYS A 30 67.62 32.11 -28.06
N GLY A 31 66.80 31.71 -27.09
CA GLY A 31 65.85 32.58 -26.41
C GLY A 31 64.65 33.00 -27.26
N CYS A 32 64.46 32.41 -28.45
CA CYS A 32 63.36 32.76 -29.34
C CYS A 32 62.03 32.24 -28.76
N VAL A 33 61.08 33.15 -28.53
CA VAL A 33 59.73 32.82 -28.06
C VAL A 33 58.90 32.34 -29.24
N LEU A 34 58.37 31.12 -29.12
CA LEU A 34 57.65 30.41 -30.18
C LEU A 34 56.15 30.54 -30.05
N ALA A 35 55.67 30.59 -28.82
CA ALA A 35 54.29 30.86 -28.49
C ALA A 35 54.28 31.62 -27.17
N GLU A 36 53.85 32.87 -27.22
CA GLU A 36 53.38 33.55 -26.02
C GLU A 36 51.93 33.12 -25.80
N GLY A 37 51.51 32.96 -24.54
CA GLY A 37 50.12 32.74 -24.20
C GLY A 37 49.25 33.72 -24.98
N LEU A 38 48.51 33.20 -25.96
CA LEU A 38 47.66 33.98 -26.84
C LEU A 38 46.79 34.87 -25.94
N LEU A 39 46.69 36.17 -26.25
CA LEU A 39 45.54 36.96 -25.79
C LEU A 39 44.33 36.30 -26.44
N THR A 40 43.83 35.27 -25.77
CA THR A 40 42.71 34.49 -26.21
C THR A 40 41.49 35.39 -26.05
N THR A 41 40.98 35.91 -27.16
CA THR A 41 39.53 36.12 -27.31
C THR A 41 38.83 34.76 -27.36
N THR A 42 39.18 33.85 -26.45
CA THR A 42 38.43 32.61 -26.29
C THR A 42 37.05 33.02 -25.84
N TYR A 43 36.07 32.33 -26.40
CA TYR A 43 34.63 32.51 -26.26
C TYR A 43 34.12 32.76 -24.82
N SER A 44 34.93 32.52 -23.78
CA SER A 44 34.67 32.84 -22.38
C SER A 44 34.76 34.34 -22.02
N ASP A 45 35.54 35.16 -22.73
CA ASP A 45 35.74 36.58 -22.39
C ASP A 45 34.81 37.52 -23.15
N GLU A 46 34.24 37.09 -24.27
CA GLU A 46 33.15 37.81 -24.96
C GLU A 46 31.84 37.81 -24.15
N GLU A 47 31.66 36.89 -23.19
CA GLU A 47 30.54 36.96 -22.25
C GLU A 47 30.65 38.16 -21.30
N HIS A 48 31.85 38.70 -21.08
CA HIS A 48 32.07 39.87 -20.23
C HIS A 48 31.99 41.21 -20.98
N LEU A 49 32.03 41.19 -22.32
CA LEU A 49 31.86 42.38 -23.18
C LEU A 49 30.53 42.41 -23.95
N ARG A 50 29.65 41.42 -23.71
CA ARG A 50 28.26 41.50 -24.17
C ARG A 50 27.56 42.67 -23.52
N GLU A 51 26.82 43.43 -24.32
CA GLU A 51 25.84 44.39 -23.82
C GLU A 51 24.98 43.68 -22.79
N VAL A 52 25.18 44.02 -21.52
CA VAL A 52 24.38 43.49 -20.43
C VAL A 52 23.02 44.17 -20.56
N ALA A 53 22.15 43.59 -21.38
CA ALA A 53 20.78 44.05 -21.53
C ALA A 53 20.19 44.19 -20.12
N TYR A 54 19.43 45.26 -19.87
CA TYR A 54 18.79 45.51 -18.57
C TYR A 54 17.99 44.28 -18.09
N SER A 55 17.45 43.48 -19.02
CA SER A 55 16.79 42.20 -18.78
C SER A 55 17.68 41.06 -18.28
N GLN A 56 19.01 41.13 -18.46
CA GLN A 56 19.97 40.13 -17.99
C GLN A 56 20.65 40.51 -16.66
N SER A 57 20.90 41.80 -16.38
CA SER A 57 21.45 42.25 -15.08
C SER A 57 20.39 42.50 -14.01
N THR A 58 19.26 43.08 -14.40
CA THR A 58 18.17 43.51 -13.51
C THR A 58 16.82 42.93 -13.88
N GLY A 59 16.72 42.20 -15.00
CA GLY A 59 15.56 41.36 -15.25
C GLY A 59 15.47 40.40 -14.09
N GLN A 60 14.41 40.54 -13.31
CA GLN A 60 14.11 39.66 -12.20
C GLN A 60 14.35 38.24 -12.70
N ARG A 61 15.43 37.58 -12.25
CA ARG A 61 15.57 36.12 -12.39
C ARG A 61 14.20 35.57 -12.09
N GLU A 62 13.54 35.01 -13.10
CA GLU A 62 12.11 34.74 -13.12
C GLU A 62 11.68 34.26 -11.74
N GLN A 63 11.18 35.20 -10.91
CA GLN A 63 11.19 34.97 -9.47
C GLN A 63 10.14 33.92 -9.24
N LEU A 64 10.58 32.72 -8.89
CA LEU A 64 9.68 31.60 -8.59
C LEU A 64 8.58 32.14 -7.68
N SER A 65 7.33 31.86 -8.05
CA SER A 65 6.19 32.37 -7.31
C SER A 65 6.34 32.04 -5.82
N ARG A 66 5.90 32.96 -4.93
CA ARG A 66 6.05 32.77 -3.48
C ARG A 66 5.48 31.43 -3.00
N CYS A 67 4.40 30.96 -3.64
CA CYS A 67 3.79 29.67 -3.35
C CYS A 67 4.69 28.49 -3.79
N LEU A 68 5.35 28.59 -4.94
CA LEU A 68 6.31 27.59 -5.41
C LEU A 68 7.53 27.51 -4.48
N GLN A 69 8.11 28.65 -4.10
CA GLN A 69 9.24 28.67 -3.14
C GLN A 69 8.87 28.06 -1.79
N ARG A 70 7.69 28.40 -1.25
CA ARG A 70 7.19 27.83 0.00
C ARG A 70 6.93 26.33 -0.11
N GLY A 71 6.38 25.89 -1.24
CA GLY A 71 6.12 24.48 -1.51
C GLY A 71 7.40 23.65 -1.64
N ILE A 72 8.40 24.16 -2.36
CA ILE A 72 9.73 23.52 -2.48
C ILE A 72 10.34 23.35 -1.09
N ARG A 73 10.42 24.41 -0.28
CA ARG A 73 10.98 24.31 1.08
C ARG A 73 10.26 23.24 1.92
N ARG A 74 8.93 23.21 1.87
CA ARG A 74 8.13 22.19 2.59
C ARG A 74 8.40 20.76 2.12
N VAL A 75 8.58 20.55 0.81
CA VAL A 75 8.94 19.23 0.27
C VAL A 75 10.30 18.80 0.81
N GLN A 76 11.28 19.70 0.80
CA GLN A 76 12.62 19.46 1.35
C GLN A 76 12.57 19.18 2.86
N ASP A 77 11.79 19.97 3.61
CA ASP A 77 11.60 19.77 5.05
C ASP A 77 10.95 18.41 5.35
N LEU A 78 9.95 18.00 4.55
CA LEU A 78 9.33 16.68 4.70
C LEU A 78 10.30 15.54 4.41
N CYS A 79 11.14 15.67 3.38
CA CYS A 79 12.20 14.69 3.09
C CYS A 79 13.21 14.58 4.24
N LYS A 80 13.57 15.71 4.86
CA LYS A 80 14.47 15.75 6.04
C LYS A 80 13.85 15.12 7.28
N VAL A 81 12.56 15.40 7.55
CA VAL A 81 11.81 14.79 8.67
C VAL A 81 11.74 13.27 8.51
N LEU A 82 11.55 12.78 7.28
CA LEU A 82 11.52 11.36 6.96
C LEU A 82 12.92 10.73 6.81
N GLN A 83 13.99 11.52 6.92
CA GLN A 83 15.39 11.10 6.74
C GLN A 83 15.64 10.38 5.39
N LEU A 84 15.09 10.93 4.31
CA LEU A 84 15.24 10.38 2.97
C LEU A 84 16.60 10.76 2.34
N PRO A 85 17.15 9.94 1.43
CA PRO A 85 18.35 10.28 0.67
C PRO A 85 18.15 11.52 -0.22
N ALA A 86 19.23 12.28 -0.48
CA ALA A 86 19.17 13.52 -1.27
C ALA A 86 18.57 13.33 -2.68
N ALA A 87 18.80 12.18 -3.32
CA ALA A 87 18.22 11.86 -4.63
C ALA A 87 16.67 11.90 -4.63
N PHE A 88 16.02 11.63 -3.49
CA PHE A 88 14.57 11.66 -3.35
C PHE A 88 14.07 13.10 -3.24
N GLU A 89 14.89 13.98 -2.67
CA GLU A 89 14.56 15.39 -2.54
C GLU A 89 14.51 16.06 -3.92
N GLU A 90 15.54 15.84 -4.74
CA GLU A 90 15.63 16.41 -6.10
C GLU A 90 14.47 15.96 -6.99
N THR A 91 14.19 14.65 -7.00
CA THR A 91 13.09 14.08 -7.79
C THR A 91 11.73 14.59 -7.30
N SER A 92 11.49 14.66 -5.99
CA SER A 92 10.24 15.17 -5.43
C SER A 92 10.03 16.67 -5.74
N VAL A 93 11.09 17.47 -5.67
CA VAL A 93 11.05 18.90 -6.05
C VAL A 93 10.75 19.05 -7.54
N SER A 94 11.36 18.22 -8.40
CA SER A 94 11.09 18.23 -9.83
C SER A 94 9.62 17.92 -10.15
N TYR A 95 9.02 16.93 -9.46
CA TYR A 95 7.59 16.61 -9.62
C TYR A 95 6.70 17.73 -9.14
N PHE A 96 7.05 18.39 -8.03
CA PHE A 96 6.29 19.51 -7.51
C PHE A 96 6.31 20.73 -8.44
N GLN A 97 7.48 21.07 -9.00
CA GLN A 97 7.62 22.14 -9.99
C GLN A 97 6.80 21.86 -11.25
N ARG A 98 6.90 20.63 -11.78
CA ARG A 98 6.10 20.20 -12.94
C ARG A 98 4.60 20.22 -12.65
N ALA A 99 4.18 19.78 -11.46
CA ALA A 99 2.77 19.77 -11.09
C ALA A 99 2.17 21.18 -11.06
N LEU A 100 2.90 22.18 -10.54
CA LEU A 100 2.41 23.56 -10.46
C LEU A 100 2.37 24.30 -11.80
N GLN A 101 3.11 23.83 -12.81
CA GLN A 101 3.00 24.34 -14.19
C GLN A 101 1.68 23.92 -14.86
N LEU A 102 1.02 22.88 -14.35
CA LEU A 102 -0.23 22.39 -14.92
C LEU A 102 -1.43 23.26 -14.49
N PRO A 103 -2.37 23.55 -15.41
CA PRO A 103 -3.53 24.39 -15.12
C PRO A 103 -4.41 23.81 -14.01
N ALA A 104 -4.46 22.47 -13.89
CA ALA A 104 -5.21 21.77 -12.85
C ALA A 104 -4.77 22.12 -11.42
N PHE A 105 -3.48 22.42 -11.22
CA PHE A 105 -2.90 22.70 -9.90
C PHE A 105 -2.56 24.19 -9.67
N HIS A 106 -2.69 25.02 -10.71
CA HIS A 106 -2.38 26.45 -10.61
C HIS A 106 -3.36 27.20 -9.69
N LEU A 107 -4.68 26.95 -9.84
CA LEU A 107 -5.75 27.69 -9.15
C LEU A 107 -6.40 26.95 -7.96
N VAL A 108 -5.74 25.92 -7.42
CA VAL A 108 -6.27 25.19 -6.25
C VAL A 108 -5.99 25.87 -4.91
N SER A 109 -6.79 25.49 -3.91
CA SER A 109 -6.65 25.95 -2.53
C SER A 109 -5.27 25.68 -1.96
N LEU A 110 -4.87 26.48 -0.97
CA LEU A 110 -3.58 26.34 -0.30
C LEU A 110 -3.39 24.95 0.30
N GLU A 111 -4.41 24.41 0.97
CA GLU A 111 -4.38 23.06 1.56
C GLU A 111 -4.02 22.00 0.50
N LYS A 112 -4.68 22.02 -0.67
CA LYS A 112 -4.37 21.08 -1.76
C LYS A 112 -2.94 21.24 -2.29
N LYS A 113 -2.40 22.47 -2.33
CA LYS A 113 -1.01 22.72 -2.72
C LYS A 113 -0.01 22.21 -1.68
N GLU A 114 -0.36 22.22 -0.40
CA GLU A 114 0.47 21.63 0.66
C GLU A 114 0.47 20.10 0.58
N LEU A 115 -0.70 19.49 0.33
CA LEU A 115 -0.83 18.05 0.10
C LEU A 115 -0.13 17.59 -1.17
N LEU A 116 -0.09 18.42 -2.21
CA LEU A 116 0.60 18.16 -3.45
C LEU A 116 2.09 17.89 -3.21
N GLY A 117 2.74 18.66 -2.33
CA GLY A 117 4.12 18.42 -1.91
C GLY A 117 4.29 17.05 -1.26
N GLY A 118 3.40 16.68 -0.34
CA GLY A 118 3.36 15.35 0.27
C GLY A 118 3.13 14.21 -0.72
N CYS A 119 2.27 14.42 -1.71
CA CYS A 119 2.01 13.46 -2.78
C CYS A 119 3.24 13.26 -3.68
N CYS A 120 3.99 14.31 -3.97
CA CYS A 120 5.24 14.21 -4.73
C CYS A 120 6.26 13.34 -3.99
N VAL A 121 6.49 13.62 -2.69
CA VAL A 121 7.36 12.78 -1.83
C VAL A 121 6.86 11.33 -1.77
N PHE A 122 5.55 11.14 -1.64
CA PHE A 122 4.96 9.81 -1.62
C PHE A 122 5.23 9.02 -2.90
N VAL A 123 5.04 9.63 -4.08
CA VAL A 123 5.28 8.98 -5.37
C VAL A 123 6.74 8.60 -5.52
N THR A 124 7.66 9.51 -5.21
CA THR A 124 9.10 9.26 -5.22
C THR A 124 9.47 8.08 -4.31
N CYS A 125 8.95 8.08 -3.08
CA CYS A 125 9.15 6.97 -2.15
C CYS A 125 8.67 5.63 -2.74
N ARG A 126 7.52 5.61 -3.42
CA ARG A 126 7.02 4.38 -4.06
C ARG A 126 7.87 3.90 -5.22
N GLN A 127 8.40 4.79 -6.04
CA GLN A 127 9.27 4.43 -7.17
C GLN A 127 10.58 3.78 -6.70
N HIS A 128 11.10 4.21 -5.55
CA HIS A 128 12.32 3.66 -4.96
C HIS A 128 12.07 2.55 -3.92
N ASN A 129 10.86 1.97 -3.87
CA ASN A 129 10.49 0.93 -2.89
C ASN A 129 10.69 1.33 -1.42
N TRP A 130 10.63 2.63 -1.11
CA TRP A 130 10.65 3.13 0.26
C TRP A 130 9.28 2.91 0.92
N PRO A 131 9.20 2.21 2.07
CA PRO A 131 7.95 1.72 2.64
C PRO A 131 7.18 2.80 3.40
N LEU A 132 6.69 3.79 2.67
CA LEU A 132 5.89 4.90 3.19
C LEU A 132 4.40 4.65 2.96
N THR A 133 3.62 4.78 4.03
CA THR A 133 2.16 4.65 3.97
C THR A 133 1.51 6.03 3.81
N MET A 134 0.36 6.08 3.13
CA MET A 134 -0.41 7.31 2.99
C MET A 134 -0.83 7.87 4.37
N GLY A 135 -1.15 6.97 5.32
CA GLY A 135 -1.51 7.36 6.68
C GLY A 135 -0.39 8.13 7.39
N THR A 136 0.85 7.65 7.29
CA THR A 136 2.02 8.32 7.89
C THR A 136 2.19 9.75 7.36
N ILE A 137 2.09 9.95 6.04
CA ILE A 137 2.18 11.29 5.45
C ILE A 137 1.03 12.18 5.89
N CYS A 138 -0.21 11.64 5.91
CA CYS A 138 -1.37 12.39 6.36
C CYS A 138 -1.22 12.83 7.83
N SER A 139 -0.66 11.98 8.69
CA SER A 139 -0.36 12.32 10.09
C SER A 139 0.72 13.40 10.20
N LEU A 140 1.78 13.34 9.39
CA LEU A 140 2.85 14.36 9.39
C LEU A 140 2.39 15.71 8.86
N LEU A 141 1.49 15.71 7.87
CA LEU A 141 0.92 16.93 7.27
C LEU A 141 -0.36 17.41 7.96
N TYR A 142 -0.81 16.73 9.02
CA TYR A 142 -2.08 17.00 9.71
C TYR A 142 -3.28 17.09 8.77
N ALA A 143 -3.35 16.18 7.81
CA ALA A 143 -4.29 16.19 6.70
C ALA A 143 -5.33 15.07 6.76
N LYS A 144 -6.50 15.31 6.16
CA LYS A 144 -7.54 14.28 6.00
C LYS A 144 -7.15 13.31 4.89
N GLN A 145 -7.27 12.00 5.17
CA GLN A 145 -6.88 10.93 4.23
C GLN A 145 -7.66 10.97 2.91
N GLU A 146 -8.94 11.37 2.93
CA GLU A 146 -9.78 11.49 1.74
C GLU A 146 -9.29 12.58 0.78
N LEU A 147 -8.91 13.74 1.34
CA LEU A 147 -8.38 14.85 0.54
C LEU A 147 -7.02 14.50 -0.07
N PHE A 148 -6.16 13.82 0.71
CA PHE A 148 -4.87 13.35 0.22
C PHE A 148 -5.05 12.34 -0.93
N ALA A 149 -5.96 11.37 -0.80
CA ALA A 149 -6.25 10.39 -1.84
C ALA A 149 -6.75 11.06 -3.14
N GLY A 150 -7.64 12.05 -3.03
CA GLY A 150 -8.11 12.83 -4.18
C GLY A 150 -6.97 13.57 -4.90
N VAL A 151 -6.11 14.28 -4.15
CA VAL A 151 -4.97 15.01 -4.72
C VAL A 151 -3.94 14.06 -5.35
N PHE A 152 -3.67 12.93 -4.70
CA PHE A 152 -2.77 11.90 -5.21
C PHE A 152 -3.25 11.32 -6.56
N LEU A 153 -4.54 10.97 -6.67
CA LEU A 153 -5.11 10.44 -7.91
C LEU A 153 -5.09 11.48 -9.04
N SER A 154 -5.38 12.75 -8.74
CA SER A 154 -5.24 13.83 -9.71
C SER A 154 -3.78 13.98 -10.15
N LEU A 155 -2.82 13.96 -9.21
CA LEU A 155 -1.40 14.10 -9.53
C LEU A 155 -0.91 12.98 -10.46
N GLN A 156 -1.28 11.73 -10.14
CA GLN A 156 -0.89 10.56 -10.92
C GLN A 156 -1.44 10.64 -12.35
N ARG A 157 -2.70 11.09 -12.51
CA ARG A 157 -3.35 11.26 -13.80
C ARG A 157 -2.68 12.35 -14.64
N GLU A 158 -2.47 13.52 -14.05
CA GLU A 158 -1.99 14.72 -14.75
C GLU A 158 -0.50 14.63 -15.15
N LEU A 159 0.34 14.03 -14.30
CA LEU A 159 1.77 13.83 -14.60
C LEU A 159 2.07 12.50 -15.32
N GLY A 160 1.08 11.63 -15.51
CA GLY A 160 1.25 10.33 -16.17
C GLY A 160 2.24 9.41 -15.46
N LEU A 161 2.32 9.48 -14.11
CA LEU A 161 3.32 8.75 -13.34
C LEU A 161 2.91 7.28 -13.14
N SER A 162 3.83 6.36 -13.44
CA SER A 162 3.71 4.95 -13.05
C SER A 162 4.13 4.80 -11.58
N VAL A 163 3.16 4.61 -10.69
CA VAL A 163 3.40 4.43 -9.25
C VAL A 163 3.33 2.94 -8.91
N PRO A 164 4.44 2.30 -8.47
CA PRO A 164 4.42 0.91 -8.04
C PRO A 164 3.54 0.69 -6.80
N ALA A 165 3.03 -0.54 -6.67
CA ALA A 165 2.36 -0.99 -5.46
C ALA A 165 3.32 -0.99 -4.25
N LEU A 166 2.78 -0.92 -3.04
CA LEU A 166 3.59 -0.92 -1.82
C LEU A 166 4.29 -2.29 -1.67
N SER A 167 5.62 -2.28 -1.59
CA SER A 167 6.39 -3.47 -1.20
C SER A 167 6.02 -3.88 0.22
N LEU A 168 5.36 -5.05 0.36
CA LEU A 168 5.05 -5.63 1.67
C LEU A 168 6.32 -6.02 2.40
N ALA A 169 7.36 -6.45 1.68
CA ALA A 169 8.60 -6.91 2.28
C ALA A 169 9.30 -5.77 3.05
N ASP A 170 9.39 -4.60 2.43
CA ASP A 170 10.05 -3.44 3.05
C ASP A 170 9.16 -2.80 4.12
N LEU A 171 7.83 -2.89 3.96
CA LEU A 171 6.89 -2.51 5.03
C LEU A 171 7.06 -3.39 6.26
N VAL A 172 7.20 -4.72 6.11
CA VAL A 172 7.45 -5.64 7.22
C VAL A 172 8.74 -5.28 7.94
N LYS A 173 9.84 -5.08 7.22
CA LYS A 173 11.13 -4.71 7.81
C LYS A 173 11.04 -3.39 8.61
N THR A 174 10.41 -2.38 8.03
CA THR A 174 10.32 -1.04 8.64
C THR A 174 9.36 -1.04 9.83
N HIS A 175 8.18 -1.64 9.67
CA HIS A 175 7.20 -1.74 10.76
C HIS A 175 7.73 -2.56 11.92
N LEU A 176 8.43 -3.66 11.67
CA LEU A 176 9.05 -4.44 12.74
C LEU A 176 10.22 -3.70 13.38
N SER A 177 10.98 -2.90 12.63
CA SER A 177 12.11 -2.14 13.20
C SER A 177 11.69 -1.11 14.24
N SER A 178 10.44 -0.64 14.22
CA SER A 178 9.91 0.27 15.23
C SER A 178 9.50 -0.41 16.54
N PHE A 179 9.46 -1.75 16.57
CA PHE A 179 8.98 -2.49 17.74
C PHE A 179 10.03 -2.47 18.85
N ARG A 180 9.60 -2.17 20.08
CA ARG A 180 10.45 -2.16 21.27
C ARG A 180 10.69 -3.57 21.87
N LEU A 181 10.64 -4.62 21.05
CA LEU A 181 10.71 -6.02 21.51
C LEU A 181 12.13 -6.63 21.44
N PHE A 182 13.10 -5.90 20.89
CA PHE A 182 14.46 -6.41 20.69
C PHE A 182 15.43 -5.98 21.78
N GLN A 183 15.06 -4.99 22.59
CA GLN A 183 15.90 -4.46 23.67
C GLN A 183 15.17 -4.58 25.02
N PRO A 184 15.85 -5.01 26.09
CA PRO A 184 15.28 -5.01 27.42
C PRO A 184 14.98 -3.57 27.85
N SER A 185 13.70 -3.28 28.05
CA SER A 185 13.21 -2.02 28.62
C SER A 185 12.30 -2.34 29.80
N ALA A 186 12.10 -1.39 30.71
CA ALA A 186 11.31 -1.59 31.93
C ALA A 186 9.88 -2.09 31.64
N ASP A 187 9.32 -1.77 30.47
CA ASP A 187 7.97 -2.13 30.06
C ASP A 187 7.86 -3.54 29.43
N VAL A 188 8.98 -4.19 29.09
CA VAL A 188 9.01 -5.46 28.34
C VAL A 188 9.50 -6.61 29.23
N PRO A 189 8.64 -7.58 29.58
CA PRO A 189 9.06 -8.78 30.30
C PRO A 189 10.12 -9.56 29.53
N ALA A 190 11.11 -10.12 30.23
CA ALA A 190 12.14 -11.00 29.64
C ALA A 190 11.60 -12.10 28.68
N PRO A 191 10.48 -12.82 28.96
CA PRO A 191 9.96 -13.82 28.03
C PRO A 191 9.36 -13.23 26.73
N PHE A 192 9.20 -11.91 26.64
CA PHE A 192 8.64 -11.22 25.48
C PHE A 192 9.72 -10.71 24.53
N LEU A 193 10.99 -10.73 24.94
CA LEU A 193 12.13 -10.38 24.11
C LEU A 193 12.32 -11.42 23.01
N GLU A 194 12.63 -10.93 21.82
CA GLU A 194 12.89 -11.77 20.65
C GLU A 194 14.03 -11.25 19.79
N ASP A 195 14.56 -12.17 19.00
CA ASP A 195 15.53 -11.83 17.96
C ASP A 195 14.83 -11.20 16.76
N LYS A 196 15.39 -10.09 16.26
CA LYS A 196 14.85 -9.31 15.15
C LYS A 196 14.78 -10.14 13.88
N GLU A 197 15.82 -10.91 13.59
CA GLU A 197 15.92 -11.68 12.34
C GLU A 197 14.87 -12.79 12.28
N LYS A 198 14.72 -13.54 13.38
CA LYS A 198 13.71 -14.60 13.51
C LYS A 198 12.29 -14.05 13.40
N LEU A 199 12.03 -12.91 14.02
CA LEU A 199 10.71 -12.28 13.95
C LEU A 199 10.39 -11.79 12.54
N VAL A 200 11.35 -11.14 11.86
CA VAL A 200 11.19 -10.66 10.48
C VAL A 200 10.97 -11.82 9.52
N ALA A 201 11.82 -12.85 9.58
CA ALA A 201 11.71 -14.01 8.69
C ALA A 201 10.36 -14.72 8.84
N ARG A 202 9.90 -14.92 10.09
CA ARG A 202 8.63 -15.58 10.35
C ARG A 202 7.43 -14.70 9.98
N THR A 203 7.49 -13.41 10.25
CA THR A 203 6.43 -12.47 9.86
C THR A 203 6.30 -12.41 8.35
N MET A 204 7.41 -12.37 7.63
CA MET A 204 7.41 -12.44 6.16
C MET A 204 6.70 -13.70 5.69
N GLY A 205 7.02 -14.84 6.28
CA GLY A 205 6.40 -16.12 5.94
C GLY A 205 4.88 -16.11 6.07
N ILE A 206 4.36 -15.48 7.13
CA ILE A 206 2.92 -15.33 7.39
C ILE A 206 2.27 -14.30 6.46
N VAL A 207 2.97 -13.20 6.13
CA VAL A 207 2.45 -12.17 5.21
C VAL A 207 2.36 -12.70 3.78
N GLU A 208 3.35 -13.49 3.33
CA GLU A 208 3.32 -14.19 2.04
C GLU A 208 2.16 -15.20 2.01
N LEU A 209 1.98 -16.00 3.06
CA LEU A 209 0.81 -16.86 3.22
C LEU A 209 -0.51 -16.06 3.13
N ALA A 210 -0.58 -14.90 3.78
CA ALA A 210 -1.76 -14.03 3.74
C ALA A 210 -2.03 -13.49 2.32
N SER A 211 -0.98 -13.26 1.53
CA SER A 211 -1.10 -12.81 0.14
C SER A 211 -1.63 -13.91 -0.77
N GLU A 212 -1.16 -15.14 -0.59
CA GLU A 212 -1.60 -16.33 -1.34
C GLU A 212 -3.04 -16.75 -0.96
N ALA A 213 -3.44 -16.51 0.30
CA ALA A 213 -4.78 -16.82 0.81
C ALA A 213 -5.79 -15.65 0.70
N TRP A 214 -5.59 -14.72 -0.24
CA TRP A 214 -6.52 -13.61 -0.53
C TRP A 214 -6.81 -12.63 0.63
N LEU A 215 -5.96 -12.56 1.66
CA LEU A 215 -6.18 -11.66 2.80
C LEU A 215 -5.62 -10.24 2.60
N VAL A 216 -4.71 -10.03 1.65
CA VAL A 216 -4.07 -8.73 1.41
C VAL A 216 -4.82 -7.90 0.38
N THR A 217 -5.39 -8.54 -0.64
CA THR A 217 -6.01 -7.88 -1.78
C THR A 217 -7.17 -6.96 -1.35
N GLY A 218 -7.09 -5.69 -1.75
CA GLY A 218 -8.11 -4.68 -1.45
C GLY A 218 -8.18 -4.23 0.00
N ARG A 219 -7.20 -4.58 0.84
CA ARG A 219 -7.19 -4.29 2.28
C ARG A 219 -5.99 -3.43 2.67
N HIS A 220 -6.10 -2.75 3.81
CA HIS A 220 -4.97 -1.99 4.35
C HIS A 220 -3.85 -2.94 4.79
N PRO A 221 -2.59 -2.73 4.37
CA PRO A 221 -1.49 -3.65 4.63
C PRO A 221 -0.97 -3.61 6.08
N VAL A 222 -0.99 -2.44 6.74
CA VAL A 222 -0.48 -2.27 8.12
C VAL A 222 -1.20 -3.18 9.14
N PRO A 223 -2.55 -3.28 9.16
CA PRO A 223 -3.24 -4.25 10.02
C PRO A 223 -2.87 -5.72 9.76
N VAL A 224 -2.60 -6.10 8.50
CA VAL A 224 -2.22 -7.47 8.14
C VAL A 224 -0.82 -7.78 8.68
N VAL A 225 0.13 -6.88 8.46
CA VAL A 225 1.50 -7.01 8.99
C VAL A 225 1.49 -7.04 10.52
N THR A 226 0.66 -6.22 11.18
CA THR A 226 0.55 -6.19 12.65
C THR A 226 0.01 -7.51 13.21
N ALA A 227 -1.03 -8.08 12.57
CA ALA A 227 -1.56 -9.38 12.96
C ALA A 227 -0.55 -10.52 12.71
N ALA A 228 0.15 -10.48 11.57
CA ALA A 228 1.19 -11.45 11.23
C ALA A 228 2.38 -11.37 12.20
N ALA A 229 2.83 -10.17 12.57
CA ALA A 229 3.90 -9.94 13.53
C ALA A 229 3.56 -10.51 14.91
N PHE A 230 2.32 -10.31 15.36
CA PHE A 230 1.82 -10.88 16.61
C PHE A 230 1.83 -12.42 16.58
N LEU A 231 1.33 -13.04 15.51
CA LEU A 231 1.35 -14.50 15.36
C LEU A 231 2.77 -15.06 15.27
N ALA A 232 3.66 -14.39 14.53
CA ALA A 232 5.07 -14.75 14.45
C ALA A 232 5.70 -14.74 15.84
N TRP A 233 5.54 -13.65 16.58
CA TRP A 233 6.03 -13.50 17.95
C TRP A 233 5.44 -14.56 18.91
N GLN A 234 4.14 -14.84 18.85
CA GLN A 234 3.55 -15.88 19.69
C GLN A 234 4.06 -17.29 19.35
N SER A 235 4.26 -17.59 18.07
CA SER A 235 4.68 -18.93 17.63
C SER A 235 6.14 -19.26 17.93
N LEU A 236 7.01 -18.25 18.11
CA LEU A 236 8.42 -18.45 18.49
C LEU A 236 8.53 -18.98 19.93
N GLN A 237 7.71 -18.48 20.85
CA GLN A 237 7.67 -18.97 22.23
C GLN A 237 6.22 -19.12 22.75
N PRO A 238 5.48 -20.16 22.32
CA PRO A 238 4.06 -20.30 22.62
C PRO A 238 3.76 -20.45 24.11
N ARG A 239 4.64 -21.12 24.87
CA ARG A 239 4.42 -21.45 26.30
C ARG A 239 4.20 -20.20 27.16
N ALA A 240 4.92 -19.11 26.89
CA ALA A 240 4.83 -17.88 27.66
C ALA A 240 3.88 -16.82 27.05
N ARG A 241 3.60 -16.91 25.74
CA ARG A 241 3.00 -15.81 24.97
C ARG A 241 1.54 -16.02 24.57
N LEU A 242 1.03 -17.24 24.65
CA LEU A 242 -0.38 -17.54 24.34
C LEU A 242 -1.38 -16.81 25.24
N CYS A 243 -0.99 -16.48 26.47
CA CYS A 243 -1.83 -15.71 27.40
C CYS A 243 -1.90 -14.21 27.06
N CYS A 244 -1.03 -13.71 26.16
CA CYS A 244 -0.97 -12.29 25.83
C CYS A 244 -1.93 -11.96 24.67
N PRO A 245 -2.92 -11.06 24.86
CA PRO A 245 -3.79 -10.61 23.77
C PRO A 245 -3.08 -9.59 22.86
N LEU A 246 -3.56 -9.46 21.62
CA LEU A 246 -3.01 -8.54 20.60
C LEU A 246 -2.87 -7.09 21.12
N ALA A 247 -3.87 -6.58 21.86
CA ALA A 247 -3.83 -5.22 22.40
C ALA A 247 -2.75 -5.01 23.48
N ARG A 248 -2.40 -6.06 24.23
CA ARG A 248 -1.28 -6.01 25.18
C ARG A 248 0.05 -6.07 24.45
N PHE A 249 0.15 -6.91 23.42
CA PHE A 249 1.32 -6.97 22.55
C PHE A 249 1.64 -5.63 21.89
N CYS A 250 0.66 -4.97 21.26
CA CYS A 250 0.87 -3.67 20.62
C CYS A 250 1.36 -2.60 21.63
N ARG A 251 0.82 -2.58 22.85
CA ARG A 251 1.28 -1.69 23.92
C ARG A 251 2.73 -1.94 24.31
N VAL A 252 3.11 -3.20 24.51
CA VAL A 252 4.50 -3.57 24.86
C VAL A 252 5.46 -3.29 23.69
N ALA A 253 5.01 -3.50 22.46
CA ALA A 253 5.78 -3.18 21.26
C ALA A 253 5.92 -1.67 21.00
N GLY A 254 5.11 -0.82 21.65
CA GLY A 254 5.10 0.62 21.44
C GLY A 254 4.44 1.06 20.13
N VAL A 255 3.44 0.30 19.65
CA VAL A 255 2.78 0.54 18.36
C VAL A 255 1.28 0.68 18.55
N ASP A 256 0.67 1.60 17.80
CA ASP A 256 -0.78 1.79 17.79
C ASP A 256 -1.49 0.56 17.23
N LEU A 257 -2.55 0.13 17.90
CA LEU A 257 -3.37 -1.00 17.47
C LEU A 257 -4.31 -0.56 16.33
N PRO A 258 -4.12 -1.05 15.09
CA PRO A 258 -5.04 -0.73 14.01
C PRO A 258 -6.39 -1.43 14.24
N PRO A 259 -7.54 -0.74 14.11
CA PRO A 259 -8.84 -1.35 14.39
C PRO A 259 -9.12 -2.66 13.62
N PRO A 260 -8.75 -2.79 12.32
CA PRO A 260 -8.97 -4.03 11.57
C PRO A 260 -8.05 -5.20 11.97
N ALA A 261 -7.03 -4.99 12.81
CA ALA A 261 -6.02 -6.00 13.10
C ALA A 261 -6.59 -7.25 13.80
N HIS A 262 -7.59 -7.08 14.67
CA HIS A 262 -8.28 -8.21 15.32
C HIS A 262 -9.02 -9.10 14.30
N LEU A 263 -9.61 -8.51 13.26
CA LEU A 263 -10.28 -9.25 12.21
C LEU A 263 -9.27 -10.02 11.35
N ARG A 264 -8.14 -9.38 11.00
CA ARG A 264 -7.04 -10.02 10.27
C ARG A 264 -6.43 -11.18 11.03
N LEU A 265 -6.22 -11.03 12.34
CA LEU A 265 -5.74 -12.10 13.21
C LEU A 265 -6.70 -13.30 13.20
N ARG A 266 -8.01 -13.05 13.30
CA ARG A 266 -9.01 -14.13 13.26
C ARG A 266 -8.99 -14.89 11.94
N GLU A 267 -8.95 -14.17 10.81
CA GLU A 267 -8.91 -14.79 9.48
C GLU A 267 -7.62 -15.57 9.25
N LEU A 268 -6.46 -15.05 9.70
CA LEU A 268 -5.18 -15.77 9.63
C LEU A 268 -5.23 -17.08 10.43
N LEU A 269 -5.80 -17.06 11.63
CA LEU A 269 -5.97 -18.27 12.43
C LEU A 269 -6.93 -19.28 11.76
N GLU A 270 -7.98 -18.81 11.10
CA GLU A 270 -8.91 -19.67 10.35
C GLU A 270 -8.23 -20.33 9.14
N ILE A 271 -7.36 -19.60 8.41
CA ILE A 271 -6.55 -20.18 7.31
C ILE A 271 -5.56 -21.20 7.84
N LEU A 272 -4.85 -20.89 8.93
CA LEU A 272 -3.90 -21.83 9.54
C LEU A 272 -4.59 -23.12 10.00
N LEU A 273 -5.82 -23.03 10.51
CA LEU A 273 -6.64 -24.21 10.84
C LEU A 273 -7.03 -25.01 9.59
N GLY A 274 -7.44 -24.34 8.52
CA GLY A 274 -7.73 -24.97 7.23
C GLY A 274 -6.51 -25.66 6.59
N MET A 275 -5.30 -25.12 6.80
CA MET A 275 -4.06 -25.78 6.39
C MET A 275 -3.71 -26.97 7.30
N ALA A 276 -3.93 -26.83 8.60
CA ALA A 276 -3.61 -27.88 9.57
C ALA A 276 -4.48 -29.14 9.41
N SER A 277 -5.73 -28.99 8.94
CA SER A 277 -6.60 -30.14 8.64
C SER A 277 -6.08 -31.01 7.49
N GLN A 278 -5.21 -30.48 6.63
CA GLN A 278 -4.57 -31.21 5.54
C GLN A 278 -3.43 -32.13 6.00
N LEU A 279 -2.92 -31.93 7.22
CA LEU A 279 -1.87 -32.76 7.81
C LEU A 279 -2.49 -33.87 8.67
N PRO A 280 -2.34 -35.15 8.31
CA PRO A 280 -3.01 -36.26 9.01
C PRO A 280 -2.70 -36.32 10.51
N TRP A 281 -1.45 -36.04 10.89
CA TRP A 281 -1.02 -36.05 12.28
C TRP A 281 -1.55 -34.86 13.09
N LEU A 282 -1.86 -33.73 12.46
CA LEU A 282 -2.51 -32.58 13.12
C LEU A 282 -4.02 -32.71 13.18
N ARG A 283 -4.63 -33.37 12.19
CA ARG A 283 -6.07 -33.65 12.14
C ARG A 283 -6.54 -34.46 13.36
N ALA A 284 -5.70 -35.38 13.84
CA ALA A 284 -5.97 -36.18 15.03
C ALA A 284 -6.09 -35.35 16.32
N PHE A 285 -5.52 -34.14 16.38
CA PHE A 285 -5.50 -33.31 17.59
C PHE A 285 -6.65 -32.30 17.70
N CYS A 286 -7.59 -32.23 16.73
CA CYS A 286 -8.70 -31.28 16.69
C CYS A 286 -8.31 -29.86 17.16
N LEU A 287 -7.44 -29.21 16.39
CA LEU A 287 -6.80 -27.96 16.81
C LEU A 287 -7.79 -26.80 16.99
N ASP A 288 -7.60 -26.06 18.08
CA ASP A 288 -8.24 -24.78 18.34
C ASP A 288 -7.40 -23.60 17.82
N LYS A 289 -8.03 -22.44 17.70
CA LYS A 289 -7.39 -21.15 17.36
C LYS A 289 -6.19 -20.80 18.26
N LYS A 290 -6.12 -21.34 19.48
CA LYS A 290 -5.01 -21.12 20.42
C LYS A 290 -3.91 -22.18 20.28
N THR A 291 -4.26 -23.43 19.97
CA THR A 291 -3.28 -24.53 19.89
C THR A 291 -2.55 -24.53 18.55
N VAL A 292 -3.20 -24.10 17.47
CA VAL A 292 -2.59 -23.99 16.13
C VAL A 292 -1.33 -23.10 16.11
N VAL A 293 -1.26 -22.09 16.97
CA VAL A 293 -0.13 -21.16 17.08
C VAL A 293 1.20 -21.87 17.37
N LYS A 294 1.15 -23.02 18.06
CA LYS A 294 2.34 -23.84 18.36
C LYS A 294 2.93 -24.48 17.10
N HIS A 295 2.09 -24.79 16.12
CA HIS A 295 2.45 -25.52 14.89
C HIS A 295 2.67 -24.59 13.70
N VAL A 296 2.63 -23.26 13.89
CA VAL A 296 2.86 -22.28 12.82
C VAL A 296 4.24 -22.46 12.17
N GLY A 297 5.25 -22.89 12.92
CA GLY A 297 6.57 -23.22 12.34
C GLY A 297 6.47 -24.30 11.28
N ASP A 298 5.82 -25.41 11.60
CA ASP A 298 5.67 -26.58 10.73
C ASP A 298 4.77 -26.26 9.52
N LEU A 299 3.69 -25.51 9.75
CA LEU A 299 2.78 -25.06 8.70
C LEU A 299 3.47 -24.13 7.69
N LEU A 300 4.33 -23.23 8.16
CA LEU A 300 5.06 -22.30 7.28
C LEU A 300 6.13 -23.01 6.46
N GLN A 301 6.78 -24.05 6.98
CA GLN A 301 7.75 -24.85 6.23
C GLN A 301 7.11 -25.53 5.00
N HIS A 302 5.86 -25.99 5.13
CA HIS A 302 5.14 -26.68 4.05
C HIS A 302 4.04 -25.84 3.39
N ARG A 303 4.07 -24.51 3.54
CA ARG A 303 2.97 -23.60 3.16
C ARG A 303 2.49 -23.75 1.72
N VAL A 304 3.40 -23.85 0.75
CA VAL A 304 3.06 -23.91 -0.69
C VAL A 304 2.28 -25.19 -1.00
N PHE A 305 2.71 -26.31 -0.42
CA PHE A 305 2.06 -27.60 -0.60
C PHE A 305 0.68 -27.63 0.09
N LEU A 306 0.61 -27.14 1.33
CA LEU A 306 -0.63 -27.11 2.10
C LEU A 306 -1.69 -26.20 1.48
N LEU A 307 -1.29 -25.06 0.93
CA LEU A 307 -2.20 -24.17 0.22
C LEU A 307 -2.73 -24.82 -1.04
N ARG A 308 -1.87 -25.41 -1.88
CA ARG A 308 -2.32 -26.12 -3.09
C ARG A 308 -3.34 -27.21 -2.75
N LYS A 309 -3.07 -28.02 -1.72
CA LYS A 309 -4.03 -29.04 -1.26
C LYS A 309 -5.34 -28.45 -0.74
N ALA A 310 -5.27 -27.33 -0.01
CA ALA A 310 -6.47 -26.66 0.50
C ALA A 310 -7.29 -25.98 -0.62
N PHE A 311 -6.69 -25.68 -1.78
CA PHE A 311 -7.41 -25.26 -2.99
C PHE A 311 -7.95 -26.45 -3.81
N CYS A 312 -7.21 -27.57 -3.90
CA CYS A 312 -7.55 -28.73 -4.76
C CYS A 312 -8.53 -29.74 -4.16
N GLN A 313 -9.03 -29.55 -2.93
CA GLN A 313 -9.89 -30.53 -2.26
C GLN A 313 -11.25 -30.78 -2.95
N GLU A 314 -11.55 -30.07 -4.05
CA GLU A 314 -12.72 -30.29 -4.91
C GLU A 314 -12.57 -31.51 -5.84
N ASP A 315 -11.35 -31.88 -6.27
CA ASP A 315 -11.18 -32.85 -7.36
C ASP A 315 -11.30 -34.33 -6.92
N GLU A 316 -11.04 -34.65 -5.65
CA GLU A 316 -11.08 -36.05 -5.17
C GLU A 316 -12.43 -36.47 -4.58
N GLU A 317 -13.31 -35.53 -4.19
CA GLU A 317 -14.64 -35.87 -3.65
C GLU A 317 -15.68 -36.13 -4.77
N GLU A 318 -15.51 -35.58 -5.98
CA GLU A 318 -16.44 -35.80 -7.11
C GLU A 318 -16.17 -37.10 -7.92
N GLN A 319 -15.03 -37.77 -7.72
CA GLN A 319 -14.65 -38.97 -8.49
C GLN A 319 -15.03 -40.32 -7.85
N HIS A 320 -15.71 -40.32 -6.70
CA HIS A 320 -16.16 -41.56 -6.05
C HIS A 320 -17.66 -41.87 -6.08
N ASP A 321 -18.50 -40.97 -6.62
CA ASP A 321 -19.96 -41.20 -6.74
C ASP A 321 -20.41 -41.47 -8.20
N GLY A 322 -19.53 -42.02 -9.02
CA GLY A 322 -19.74 -42.18 -10.47
C GLY A 322 -19.49 -43.59 -11.02
N ALA A 323 -19.76 -44.67 -10.28
CA ALA A 323 -19.63 -46.02 -10.84
C ALA A 323 -20.50 -47.08 -10.13
N THR A 324 -21.81 -47.13 -10.42
CA THR A 324 -22.52 -48.40 -10.65
C THR A 324 -23.91 -48.16 -11.23
N GLY A 325 -24.04 -48.30 -12.54
CA GLY A 325 -25.33 -48.36 -13.23
C GLY A 325 -25.28 -49.44 -14.32
N GLN A 326 -25.95 -50.57 -14.05
CA GLN A 326 -26.41 -51.66 -14.93
C GLN A 326 -26.56 -52.91 -14.05
N GLY A 327 -27.67 -53.65 -13.92
CA GLY A 327 -29.03 -53.59 -14.46
C GLY A 327 -29.80 -54.86 -14.01
N SER A 328 -31.13 -54.80 -14.11
CA SER A 328 -32.08 -55.92 -14.24
C SER A 328 -32.56 -56.73 -13.02
N THR A 329 -33.81 -56.40 -12.61
CA THR A 329 -35.02 -57.24 -12.46
C THR A 329 -34.96 -58.69 -11.94
N GLY A 330 -35.72 -58.99 -10.87
CA GLY A 330 -36.14 -60.34 -10.48
C GLY A 330 -36.90 -60.39 -9.14
N GLN A 331 -38.08 -61.02 -9.12
CA GLN A 331 -39.11 -61.05 -8.06
C GLN A 331 -38.76 -61.81 -6.77
N GLY A 332 -39.45 -61.46 -5.67
CA GLY A 332 -39.73 -62.38 -4.55
C GLY A 332 -39.93 -61.73 -3.16
N SER A 333 -41.18 -61.55 -2.74
CA SER A 333 -41.61 -61.43 -1.33
C SER A 333 -42.09 -62.83 -0.84
N PRO A 334 -42.44 -63.11 0.45
CA PRO A 334 -42.80 -62.18 1.54
C PRO A 334 -42.43 -62.61 3.00
N ALA A 335 -42.97 -61.80 3.95
CA ALA A 335 -43.27 -62.07 5.38
C ALA A 335 -42.17 -61.72 6.41
N GLU A 336 -42.44 -61.14 7.59
CA GLU A 336 -43.62 -60.59 8.27
C GLU A 336 -43.11 -59.83 9.52
N GLY A 337 -43.89 -58.86 10.03
CA GLY A 337 -43.80 -58.47 11.45
C GLY A 337 -43.52 -57.00 11.76
N THR A 338 -44.51 -56.13 11.60
CA THR A 338 -44.66 -54.90 12.40
C THR A 338 -45.48 -55.21 13.65
N PRO A 339 -45.30 -54.45 14.75
CA PRO A 339 -46.30 -53.42 14.98
C PRO A 339 -45.72 -52.07 15.41
N GLU A 340 -46.36 -51.01 14.92
CA GLU A 340 -46.19 -49.62 15.33
C GLU A 340 -46.71 -49.37 16.76
N LYS A 341 -46.08 -48.42 17.47
CA LYS A 341 -46.79 -47.46 18.34
C LYS A 341 -45.96 -46.20 18.63
N LYS A 342 -46.42 -45.10 18.03
CA LYS A 342 -46.55 -43.72 18.54
C LYS A 342 -45.43 -43.10 19.39
N GLY A 343 -44.90 -41.97 18.88
CA GLY A 343 -45.01 -40.70 19.61
C GLY A 343 -43.74 -39.95 20.01
N CYS A 344 -43.45 -38.92 19.21
CA CYS A 344 -42.78 -37.65 19.53
C CYS A 344 -41.23 -37.54 19.49
N PRO A 345 -40.70 -36.48 18.82
CA PRO A 345 -39.27 -36.31 18.55
C PRO A 345 -38.59 -35.40 19.58
N LEU A 346 -37.43 -35.81 20.08
CA LEU A 346 -36.50 -34.90 20.76
C LEU A 346 -35.42 -34.51 19.75
N ALA A 347 -35.59 -33.32 19.17
CA ALA A 347 -34.66 -32.67 18.29
C ALA A 347 -33.33 -32.38 19.00
N GLY A 348 -32.39 -33.33 18.92
CA GLY A 348 -30.97 -33.08 19.14
C GLY A 348 -30.39 -32.34 17.94
N LYS A 349 -30.16 -31.04 18.08
CA LYS A 349 -29.41 -30.22 17.11
C LYS A 349 -27.96 -30.73 17.04
N HIS A 350 -27.72 -31.75 16.22
CA HIS A 350 -26.38 -31.98 15.68
C HIS A 350 -26.08 -30.83 14.72
N GLN A 351 -25.29 -29.87 15.20
CA GLN A 351 -24.63 -28.91 14.32
C GLN A 351 -23.73 -29.73 13.40
N ARG A 352 -24.19 -29.98 12.19
CA ARG A 352 -23.37 -30.51 11.10
C ARG A 352 -22.21 -29.53 10.91
N GLU A 353 -21.02 -29.94 11.31
CA GLU A 353 -19.78 -29.32 10.87
C GLU A 353 -19.79 -29.36 9.34
N GLY A 354 -19.89 -28.18 8.72
CA GLY A 354 -19.96 -28.05 7.28
C GLY A 354 -18.66 -28.50 6.59
N PRO A 355 -18.71 -28.77 5.28
CA PRO A 355 -17.52 -29.12 4.50
C PRO A 355 -16.46 -28.02 4.64
N LEU A 356 -15.19 -28.43 4.64
CA LEU A 356 -14.03 -27.55 4.79
C LEU A 356 -14.19 -26.34 3.85
N ARG A 357 -14.21 -25.13 4.43
CA ARG A 357 -14.48 -23.90 3.67
C ARG A 357 -13.34 -23.70 2.67
N LEU A 358 -13.69 -23.74 1.38
CA LEU A 358 -12.82 -23.34 0.28
C LEU A 358 -12.12 -22.01 0.60
N LEU A 359 -10.83 -21.94 0.28
CA LEU A 359 -10.00 -20.74 0.44
C LEU A 359 -10.47 -19.65 -0.53
N LEU A 360 -11.51 -18.92 -0.15
CA LEU A 360 -12.05 -17.80 -0.90
C LEU A 360 -11.78 -16.48 -0.17
N PRO A 361 -11.75 -15.35 -0.91
CA PRO A 361 -11.76 -14.03 -0.29
C PRO A 361 -12.86 -13.91 0.77
N PRO A 362 -12.57 -13.42 2.00
CA PRO A 362 -13.55 -13.45 3.09
C PRO A 362 -14.87 -12.69 2.81
N CYS A 363 -14.86 -11.75 1.85
CA CYS A 363 -16.05 -11.05 1.40
C CYS A 363 -17.04 -11.92 0.60
N LEU A 364 -16.56 -13.01 0.00
CA LEU A 364 -17.40 -13.97 -0.73
C LEU A 364 -18.00 -15.03 0.20
N ILE A 365 -17.26 -15.41 1.26
CA ILE A 365 -17.71 -16.40 2.25
C ILE A 365 -18.86 -15.84 3.11
N HIS A 366 -18.84 -14.54 3.39
CA HIS A 366 -19.88 -13.86 4.18
C HIS A 366 -20.41 -12.63 3.42
N PRO A 367 -21.20 -12.83 2.36
CA PRO A 367 -21.71 -11.72 1.56
C PRO A 367 -22.64 -10.87 2.43
N ARG A 368 -22.47 -9.54 2.37
CA ARG A 368 -23.47 -8.62 2.95
C ARG A 368 -24.77 -8.84 2.21
N LYS A 369 -25.83 -9.22 2.95
CA LYS A 369 -27.18 -9.37 2.41
C LYS A 369 -27.58 -8.03 1.78
N ARG A 370 -27.63 -7.98 0.45
CA ARG A 370 -28.24 -6.87 -0.27
C ARG A 370 -29.69 -7.25 -0.52
N PRO A 371 -30.68 -6.42 -0.14
CA PRO A 371 -32.03 -6.61 -0.66
C PRO A 371 -31.92 -6.48 -2.18
N ARG A 372 -32.35 -7.52 -2.91
CA ARG A 372 -32.59 -7.36 -4.35
C ARG A 372 -33.83 -6.48 -4.46
N PRO A 373 -33.76 -5.30 -5.11
CA PRO A 373 -34.99 -4.63 -5.51
C PRO A 373 -35.79 -5.62 -6.36
N ALA A 374 -37.12 -5.62 -6.19
CA ALA A 374 -37.99 -6.39 -7.07
C ALA A 374 -37.61 -6.04 -8.52
N ALA A 375 -37.54 -7.04 -9.40
CA ALA A 375 -37.31 -6.76 -10.80
C ALA A 375 -38.32 -5.71 -11.26
N PRO A 376 -37.90 -4.66 -12.00
CA PRO A 376 -38.83 -3.65 -12.49
C PRO A 376 -39.96 -4.37 -13.20
N SER A 377 -41.17 -4.08 -12.77
CA SER A 377 -42.36 -4.59 -13.43
C SER A 377 -42.36 -4.09 -14.88
N ALA A 378 -43.04 -4.77 -15.80
CA ALA A 378 -43.12 -4.33 -17.21
C ALA A 378 -43.64 -2.88 -17.34
N SER A 379 -44.43 -2.41 -16.36
CA SER A 379 -44.87 -1.02 -16.21
C SER A 379 -43.75 -0.04 -15.85
N ASP A 380 -42.76 -0.43 -15.03
CA ASP A 380 -41.66 0.47 -14.63
C ASP A 380 -40.67 0.71 -15.80
N SER A 381 -40.54 -0.27 -16.70
CA SER A 381 -39.75 -0.15 -17.92
C SER A 381 -40.43 0.65 -19.04
N ALA A 382 -41.72 0.95 -18.89
CA ALA A 382 -42.52 1.68 -19.88
C ALA A 382 -42.61 3.20 -19.57
N LEU A 383 -41.99 3.65 -18.48
CA LEU A 383 -41.92 5.07 -18.11
C LEU A 383 -40.93 5.81 -19.04
N THR A 384 -41.47 6.70 -19.85
CA THR A 384 -40.80 7.56 -20.82
C THR A 384 -40.45 8.94 -20.26
N GLY A 385 -41.13 9.38 -19.20
CA GLY A 385 -40.99 10.72 -18.61
C GLY A 385 -41.85 11.79 -19.28
N ASP A 386 -42.51 11.45 -20.39
CA ASP A 386 -43.44 12.31 -21.12
C ASP A 386 -44.91 11.97 -20.79
N GLU A 387 -45.14 11.16 -19.75
CA GLU A 387 -46.49 10.83 -19.31
C GLU A 387 -47.24 12.08 -18.83
N PRO A 388 -48.53 12.24 -19.21
CA PRO A 388 -49.33 13.33 -18.70
C PRO A 388 -49.54 13.15 -17.19
N ILE A 389 -49.03 14.10 -16.41
CA ILE A 389 -49.26 14.18 -14.96
C ILE A 389 -50.63 14.83 -14.74
N SER A 390 -51.56 14.11 -14.12
CA SER A 390 -52.88 14.67 -13.81
C SER A 390 -52.81 15.69 -12.67
N ASP A 391 -53.70 16.68 -12.67
CA ASP A 391 -53.79 17.67 -11.59
C ASP A 391 -54.01 17.00 -10.22
N SER A 392 -54.75 15.87 -10.19
CA SER A 392 -54.95 15.07 -8.97
C SER A 392 -53.66 14.48 -8.38
N GLU A 393 -52.71 14.09 -9.24
CA GLU A 393 -51.39 13.57 -8.84
C GLU A 393 -50.51 14.70 -8.28
N ILE A 394 -50.70 15.93 -8.76
CA ILE A 394 -50.00 17.11 -8.25
C ILE A 394 -50.61 17.57 -6.93
N GLU A 395 -51.94 17.57 -6.83
CA GLU A 395 -52.69 18.00 -5.65
C GLU A 395 -52.36 17.18 -4.41
N GLN A 396 -51.99 15.89 -4.52
CA GLN A 396 -51.59 15.07 -3.37
C GLN A 396 -50.33 15.60 -2.66
N TYR A 397 -49.48 16.35 -3.38
CA TYR A 397 -48.27 16.97 -2.83
C TYR A 397 -48.54 18.35 -2.25
N LEU A 398 -49.72 18.94 -2.52
CA LEU A 398 -50.14 20.21 -1.99
C LEU A 398 -50.81 19.99 -0.63
N ARG A 399 -50.38 20.76 0.37
CA ARG A 399 -51.03 20.73 1.68
C ARG A 399 -52.44 21.26 1.58
N SER A 400 -53.37 20.60 2.26
CA SER A 400 -54.73 21.08 2.34
C SER A 400 -54.82 22.40 3.13
N PRO A 401 -55.87 23.22 2.92
CA PRO A 401 -56.08 24.46 3.68
C PRO A 401 -56.19 24.23 5.20
N GLU A 402 -56.57 23.03 5.62
CA GLU A 402 -56.62 22.61 7.02
C GLU A 402 -55.22 22.32 7.56
N GLU A 403 -54.40 21.58 6.82
CA GLU A 403 -52.99 21.33 7.15
C GLU A 403 -52.19 22.63 7.21
N ILE A 404 -52.44 23.59 6.32
CA ILE A 404 -51.79 24.90 6.34
C ILE A 404 -52.18 25.68 7.62
N ARG A 405 -53.46 25.63 8.02
CA ARG A 405 -53.93 26.28 9.26
C ARG A 405 -53.33 25.61 10.50
N ALA A 406 -53.28 24.29 10.53
CA ALA A 406 -52.65 23.53 11.61
C ALA A 406 -51.14 23.82 11.70
N PHE A 407 -50.44 23.83 10.57
CA PHE A 407 -49.02 24.16 10.50
C PHE A 407 -48.73 25.60 10.93
N ARG A 408 -49.54 26.57 10.52
CA ARG A 408 -49.42 27.98 10.96
C ARG A 408 -49.63 28.13 12.46
N LYS A 409 -50.60 27.41 13.03
CA LYS A 409 -50.82 27.39 14.49
C LYS A 409 -49.64 26.75 15.23
N ALA A 410 -49.10 25.63 14.73
CA ALA A 410 -47.96 24.94 15.32
C ALA A 410 -46.65 25.75 15.22
N LYS A 411 -46.46 26.56 14.17
CA LYS A 411 -45.28 27.41 14.00
C LYS A 411 -45.36 28.73 14.79
N ALA A 412 -46.55 29.16 15.19
CA ALA A 412 -46.77 30.38 15.96
C ALA A 412 -46.56 30.19 17.47
N TRP A 413 -46.21 28.98 17.90
CA TRP A 413 -45.86 28.63 19.28
C TRP A 413 -44.36 28.44 19.44
#